data_AF-A0A7L8S6E1-F1
#
_entry.id   AF-A0A7L8S6E1-F1
#
_cell.length_a   1.000
_cell.length_b   1.000
_cell.length_c   1.000
_cell.angle_alpha   90.00
_cell.angle_beta   90.00
_cell.angle_gamma   90.00
#
_symmetry.space_group_name_H-M   'P 1'
#
loop_
_entity.id
_entity.type
_entity.pdbx_description
1 polymer ?
#
loop_
_entity_poly.entity_id
_entity_poly.type
_entity_poly.pdbx_seq_one_letter_code
_entity_poly.pdbx_strand_id
1 'polypeptide(L)'
;MLGDHSGSAAWEDWHRVAGLPFRAREAILTIPDPNVRVQAVIDGQGIALNDELVGPEMDAGRIFRLSDHQVDEYGYFLAYEPGAMTNPDVAAFAQWLTSIGDRPLTDASSTW
;
A
#
# COMPACT_ATOMS: atom_id res chain seq x y z
N MET A 1 2.35 -15.69 -1.55
CA MET A 1 1.63 -14.43 -1.29
C MET A 1 1.85 -14.10 0.17
N LEU A 2 2.31 -12.89 0.44
CA LEU A 2 2.48 -12.36 1.79
C LEU A 2 1.23 -11.55 2.14
N GLY A 3 0.62 -11.85 3.28
CA GLY A 3 -0.53 -11.11 3.81
C GLY A 3 -0.11 -9.94 4.68
N ASP A 4 -0.91 -8.88 4.66
CA ASP A 4 -0.83 -7.66 5.47
C ASP A 4 -1.48 -7.79 6.87
N HIS A 5 -2.48 -8.66 7.05
CA HIS A 5 -2.96 -9.13 8.36
C HIS A 5 -3.81 -10.40 8.19
N SER A 6 -4.00 -11.17 9.26
CA SER A 6 -4.95 -12.30 9.24
C SER A 6 -6.36 -11.74 9.02
N GLY A 7 -7.02 -12.14 7.93
CA GLY A 7 -8.37 -11.71 7.59
C GLY A 7 -8.49 -10.49 6.68
N SER A 8 -7.39 -10.01 6.08
CA SER A 8 -7.47 -8.96 5.06
C SER A 8 -8.10 -9.50 3.77
N ALA A 9 -9.08 -8.75 3.25
CA ALA A 9 -9.70 -9.01 1.96
C ALA A 9 -8.82 -8.54 0.78
N ALA A 10 -7.66 -7.89 1.02
CA ALA A 10 -6.87 -7.25 -0.03
C ALA A 10 -6.50 -8.20 -1.19
N TRP A 11 -6.07 -9.44 -0.88
CA TRP A 11 -5.77 -10.43 -1.92
C TRP A 11 -7.04 -10.96 -2.62
N GLU A 12 -8.15 -11.08 -1.90
CA GLU A 12 -9.44 -11.46 -2.48
C GLU A 12 -9.95 -10.37 -3.45
N ASP A 13 -9.87 -9.11 -3.04
CA ASP A 13 -10.21 -7.95 -3.86
C ASP A 13 -9.29 -7.83 -5.07
N TRP A 14 -7.99 -8.04 -4.90
CA TRP A 14 -7.07 -8.04 -6.03
C TRP A 14 -7.41 -9.15 -7.03
N HIS A 15 -7.73 -10.37 -6.57
CA HIS A 15 -8.18 -11.44 -7.45
C HIS A 15 -9.46 -11.11 -8.19
N ARG A 16 -10.42 -10.47 -7.50
CA ARG A 16 -11.66 -9.96 -8.10
C ARG A 16 -11.38 -8.94 -9.19
N VAL A 17 -10.51 -7.96 -8.96
CA VAL A 17 -10.12 -6.95 -9.95
C VAL A 17 -9.36 -7.58 -11.13
N ALA A 18 -8.50 -8.58 -10.87
CA ALA A 18 -7.77 -9.31 -11.89
C ALA A 18 -8.64 -10.32 -12.68
N GLY A 19 -9.90 -10.52 -12.31
CA GLY A 19 -10.79 -11.52 -12.92
C GLY A 19 -10.35 -12.96 -12.68
N LEU A 20 -9.56 -13.21 -11.63
CA LEU A 20 -9.00 -14.52 -11.29
C LEU A 20 -9.81 -15.17 -10.17
N PRO A 21 -9.99 -16.50 -10.20
CA PRO A 21 -10.66 -17.20 -9.11
C PRO A 21 -9.80 -17.12 -7.84
N PHE A 22 -10.36 -16.57 -6.76
CA PHE A 22 -9.71 -16.60 -5.46
C PHE A 22 -9.79 -18.01 -4.88
N ARG A 23 -8.63 -18.59 -4.57
CA ARG A 23 -8.53 -19.82 -3.78
C ARG A 23 -7.80 -19.48 -2.50
N ALA A 24 -8.56 -19.31 -1.42
CA ALA A 24 -7.99 -19.13 -0.09
C ALA A 24 -7.03 -20.29 0.19
N ARG A 25 -5.73 -19.99 0.29
CA ARG A 25 -4.74 -20.95 0.78
C ARG A 25 -4.77 -20.89 2.30
N GLU A 26 -4.86 -22.04 2.95
CA GLU A 26 -4.88 -22.16 4.41
C GLU A 26 -3.59 -21.65 5.09
N ALA A 27 -2.51 -21.47 4.32
CA ALA A 27 -1.23 -20.95 4.80
C ALA A 27 -0.74 -19.77 3.93
N ILE A 28 -1.32 -18.60 4.16
CA ILE A 28 -0.72 -17.33 3.74
C ILE A 28 0.23 -16.91 4.87
N LEU A 29 1.52 -16.72 4.56
CA LEU A 29 2.45 -16.11 5.52
C LEU A 29 2.03 -14.65 5.70
N THR A 30 1.49 -14.33 6.87
CA THR A 30 1.08 -12.97 7.22
C THR A 30 2.25 -12.26 7.88
N ILE A 31 2.69 -11.16 7.26
CA ILE A 31 3.69 -10.24 7.80
C ILE A 31 3.00 -8.88 7.95
N PRO A 32 2.54 -8.55 9.16
CA PRO A 32 1.65 -7.42 9.33
C PRO A 32 2.34 -6.07 9.18
N ASP A 33 3.62 -6.01 9.53
CA ASP A 33 4.42 -4.81 9.35
C ASP A 33 4.77 -4.64 7.85
N PRO A 34 4.40 -3.51 7.23
CA PRO A 34 4.66 -3.26 5.81
C PRO A 34 6.16 -3.20 5.48
N ASN A 35 7.00 -2.65 6.36
CA ASN A 35 8.44 -2.57 6.12
C ASN A 35 9.08 -3.96 6.14
N VAL A 36 8.68 -4.80 7.10
CA VAL A 36 9.16 -6.19 7.18
C VAL A 36 8.67 -6.99 5.97
N ARG A 37 7.45 -6.74 5.50
CA ARG A 37 6.89 -7.42 4.33
C ARG A 37 7.62 -7.04 3.05
N VAL A 38 7.96 -5.77 2.87
CA VAL A 38 8.77 -5.31 1.73
C VAL A 38 10.15 -5.95 1.77
N GLN A 39 10.79 -6.04 2.94
CA GLN A 39 12.08 -6.72 3.06
C GLN A 39 11.98 -8.22 2.71
N ALA A 40 10.91 -8.90 3.13
CA ALA A 40 10.70 -10.30 2.76
C ALA A 40 10.55 -10.50 1.23
N VAL A 41 9.96 -9.53 0.52
CA VAL A 41 9.91 -9.53 -0.95
C VAL A 41 11.32 -9.33 -1.54
N ILE A 42 12.09 -8.36 -1.03
CA ILE A 42 13.48 -8.11 -1.45
C ILE A 42 14.34 -9.37 -1.27
N ASP A 43 14.14 -10.09 -0.17
CA ASP A 43 14.85 -11.33 0.14
C ASP A 43 14.35 -12.55 -0.66
N GLY A 44 13.37 -12.36 -1.57
CA GLY A 44 12.86 -13.41 -2.45
C GLY A 44 11.89 -14.38 -1.78
N GLN A 45 11.31 -14.03 -0.63
CA GLN A 45 10.45 -14.91 0.16
C GLN A 45 8.99 -14.91 -0.34
N GLY A 46 8.67 -14.13 -1.37
CA GLY A 46 7.36 -14.18 -2.03
C GLY A 46 6.98 -12.89 -2.75
N ILE A 47 5.68 -12.78 -3.01
CA ILE A 47 5.02 -11.62 -3.62
C ILE A 47 4.08 -10.98 -2.59
N ALA A 48 3.99 -9.66 -2.57
CA ALA A 48 3.14 -8.89 -1.67
C ALA A 48 2.32 -7.85 -2.43
N LEU A 49 1.16 -7.49 -1.88
CA LEU A 49 0.50 -6.23 -2.20
C LEU A 49 1.13 -5.15 -1.30
N ASN A 50 1.54 -4.04 -1.91
CA ASN A 50 2.13 -2.89 -1.24
C ASN A 50 1.48 -1.61 -1.76
N ASP A 51 1.51 -0.56 -0.95
CA ASP A 51 1.10 0.78 -1.34
C ASP A 51 2.25 1.51 -2.07
N GLU A 52 2.01 2.74 -2.48
CA GLU A 52 2.98 3.55 -3.23
C GLU A 52 4.25 3.91 -2.44
N LEU A 53 4.30 3.66 -1.12
CA LEU A 53 5.45 4.00 -0.29
C LEU A 53 6.70 3.14 -0.60
N VAL A 54 6.55 2.07 -1.38
CA VAL A 54 7.69 1.27 -1.87
C VAL A 54 8.40 1.88 -3.08
N GLY A 55 8.02 3.09 -3.49
CA GLY A 55 8.67 3.84 -4.59
C GLY A 55 10.20 3.79 -4.56
N PRO A 56 10.87 4.09 -3.43
CA PRO A 56 12.33 4.03 -3.35
C PRO A 56 12.94 2.65 -3.64
N GLU A 57 12.27 1.56 -3.29
CA GLU A 57 12.67 0.18 -3.58
C GLU A 57 12.49 -0.16 -5.06
N MET A 58 11.39 0.33 -5.68
CA MET A 58 11.14 0.17 -7.11
C MET A 58 12.16 0.93 -7.94
N ASP A 59 12.40 2.21 -7.62
CA ASP A 59 13.35 3.09 -8.32
C ASP A 59 14.78 2.54 -8.26
N ALA A 60 15.14 1.90 -7.14
CA ALA A 60 16.43 1.26 -6.97
C ALA A 60 16.51 -0.15 -7.60
N GLY A 61 15.45 -0.63 -8.25
CA GLY A 61 15.39 -1.95 -8.88
C GLY A 61 15.48 -3.12 -7.90
N ARG A 62 15.18 -2.92 -6.61
CA ARG A 62 15.19 -3.98 -5.59
C ARG A 62 13.96 -4.87 -5.66
N ILE A 63 12.84 -4.29 -6.09
CA ILE A 63 11.57 -4.97 -6.35
C ILE A 63 11.01 -4.46 -7.67
N PHE A 64 10.06 -5.19 -8.24
CA PHE A 64 9.39 -4.79 -9.49
C PHE A 64 7.90 -5.15 -9.45
N ARG A 65 7.10 -4.41 -10.22
CA ARG A 65 5.66 -4.63 -10.35
C ARG A 65 5.40 -5.87 -11.20
N LEU A 66 4.50 -6.75 -10.72
CA LEU A 66 4.14 -8.01 -11.38
C LEU A 66 2.82 -7.94 -12.17
N SER A 67 2.00 -6.93 -11.94
CA SER A 67 0.65 -6.82 -12.51
C SER A 67 0.20 -5.37 -12.58
N ASP A 68 -0.53 -5.02 -13.64
CA ASP A 68 -1.15 -3.71 -13.80
C ASP A 68 -2.43 -3.54 -12.95
N HIS A 69 -3.05 -4.63 -12.50
CA HIS A 69 -4.19 -4.58 -11.57
C HIS A 69 -3.77 -4.04 -10.20
N GLN A 70 -4.57 -3.11 -9.69
CA GLN A 70 -4.47 -2.52 -8.36
C GLN A 70 -5.84 -2.57 -7.67
N VAL A 71 -5.85 -2.40 -6.34
CA VAL A 71 -7.09 -2.27 -5.57
C VAL A 71 -7.16 -0.86 -5.01
N ASP A 72 -8.21 -0.14 -5.37
CA ASP A 72 -8.45 1.22 -4.89
C ASP A 72 -9.06 1.19 -3.47
N GLU A 73 -9.09 2.33 -2.77
CA GLU A 73 -9.60 2.49 -1.39
C GLU A 73 -8.73 1.89 -0.26
N TYR A 74 -7.52 1.42 -0.59
CA TYR A 74 -6.50 1.05 0.39
C TYR A 74 -5.50 2.20 0.52
N GLY A 75 -5.51 2.91 1.66
CA GLY A 75 -4.67 4.09 1.85
C GLY A 75 -4.67 4.66 3.27
N TYR A 76 -4.04 5.82 3.42
CA TYR A 76 -3.87 6.51 4.70
C TYR A 76 -5.00 7.51 4.93
N PHE A 77 -5.61 7.45 6.11
CA PHE A 77 -6.69 8.36 6.53
C PHE A 77 -6.22 9.23 7.69
N LEU A 78 -6.55 10.52 7.64
CA LEU A 78 -6.37 11.41 8.78
C LEU A 78 -7.58 11.29 9.72
N ALA A 79 -7.40 10.64 10.86
CA ALA A 79 -8.45 10.46 11.87
C ALA A 79 -8.30 11.49 13.00
N TYR A 80 -9.41 12.12 13.37
CA TYR A 80 -9.48 13.09 14.46
C TYR A 80 -10.88 13.16 15.05
N GLU A 81 -10.96 13.55 16.33
CA GLU A 81 -12.23 13.73 17.04
C GLU A 81 -13.06 14.89 16.43
N PRO A 82 -14.40 14.82 16.50
CA PRO A 82 -15.26 15.93 16.11
C PRO A 82 -14.85 17.23 16.82
N GLY A 83 -14.65 18.30 16.05
CA GLY A 83 -14.22 19.60 16.57
C GLY A 83 -12.70 19.78 16.72
N ALA A 84 -11.87 18.77 16.48
CA ALA A 84 -10.41 18.92 16.54
C ALA A 84 -9.86 20.02 15.60
N MET A 85 -10.53 20.25 14.46
CA MET A 85 -10.19 21.29 13.49
C MET A 85 -10.50 22.73 13.96
N THR A 86 -11.13 22.90 15.14
CA THR A 86 -11.28 24.23 15.76
C THR A 86 -9.97 24.74 16.36
N ASN A 87 -9.03 23.86 16.65
CA ASN A 87 -7.68 24.24 17.03
C ASN A 87 -6.89 24.63 15.76
N PRO A 88 -6.40 25.87 15.65
CA PRO A 88 -5.69 26.34 14.46
C PRO A 88 -4.41 25.55 14.17
N ASP A 89 -3.72 25.03 15.19
CA ASP A 89 -2.50 24.24 15.01
C ASP A 89 -2.81 22.87 14.38
N VAL A 90 -3.91 22.25 14.81
CA VAL A 90 -4.39 20.97 14.26
C VAL A 90 -4.85 21.16 12.82
N ALA A 91 -5.59 22.23 12.54
CA ALA A 91 -6.03 22.56 11.19
C ALA A 91 -4.85 22.83 10.25
N ALA A 92 -3.84 23.59 10.72
CA ALA A 92 -2.64 23.87 9.95
C ALA A 92 -1.85 22.58 9.64
N PHE A 93 -1.69 21.69 10.62
CA PHE A 93 -1.02 20.41 10.41
C PHE A 93 -1.78 19.49 9.44
N ALA A 94 -3.10 19.37 9.60
CA ALA A 94 -3.94 18.59 8.71
C ALA A 94 -3.84 19.09 7.26
N GLN A 95 -3.94 20.41 7.07
CA GLN A 95 -3.81 21.04 5.76
C GLN A 95 -2.44 20.80 5.15
N TRP A 96 -1.37 20.94 5.94
CA TRP A 96 -0.02 20.63 5.48
C TRP A 96 0.12 19.17 5.06
N LEU A 97 -0.41 18.22 5.85
CA LEU A 97 -0.34 16.79 5.54
C LEU A 97 -1.09 16.46 4.24
N THR A 98 -2.30 17.01 4.06
CA THR A 98 -3.07 16.83 2.82
C THR A 98 -2.35 17.45 1.63
N SER A 99 -1.69 18.61 1.79
CA SER A 99 -0.90 19.21 0.71
C SER A 99 0.29 18.35 0.26
N ILE A 100 0.80 17.48 1.13
CA ILE A 100 1.84 16.50 0.77
C ILE A 100 1.22 15.34 0.00
N GLY A 101 0.03 14.88 0.41
CA GLY A 101 -0.68 13.80 -0.28
C GLY A 101 -1.20 14.19 -1.67
N ASP A 102 -1.59 15.45 -1.86
CA ASP A 102 -2.02 15.99 -3.16
C ASP A 102 -0.87 16.21 -4.14
N ARG A 103 0.37 16.16 -3.66
CA ARG A 103 1.54 16.27 -4.51
C ARG A 103 1.73 14.93 -5.22
N PRO A 104 1.72 14.88 -6.56
CA PRO A 104 1.97 13.64 -7.27
C PRO A 104 3.31 13.09 -6.79
N LEU A 105 3.30 11.86 -6.26
CA LEU A 105 4.51 11.08 -6.14
C LEU A 105 5.08 11.01 -7.56
N THR A 106 6.28 11.56 -7.73
CA THR A 106 6.84 11.87 -9.04
C THR A 106 6.71 10.72 -10.03
N ASP A 107 6.32 11.09 -11.24
CA ASP A 107 6.06 10.26 -12.41
C ASP A 107 7.14 9.19 -12.62
N ALA A 108 6.80 7.93 -12.39
CA ALA A 108 7.55 6.79 -12.91
C ALA A 108 7.22 6.58 -14.39
N SER A 109 7.26 7.65 -15.19
CA SER A 109 7.28 7.56 -16.65
C SER A 109 8.72 7.40 -17.11
N SER A 110 9.16 6.14 -17.20
CA SER A 110 10.25 5.75 -18.09
C SER A 110 10.06 4.29 -18.45
N THR A 111 9.37 4.10 -19.57
CA THR A 111 9.53 3.01 -20.55
C THR A 111 10.51 1.91 -20.15
N TRP A 112 10.00 0.68 -19.97
CA TRP A 112 10.43 -0.54 -20.67
C TRP A 112 9.26 -1.52 -20.76
#